data_AF-A0A3D3PHA3-F1
#
_entry.id   AF-A0A3D3PHA3-F1
#
_cell.length_a   1.000
_cell.length_b   1.000
_cell.length_c   1.000
_cell.angle_alpha   90.00
_cell.angle_beta   90.00
_cell.angle_gamma   90.00
#
_symmetry.space_group_name_H-M   'P 1'
#
loop_
_entity.id
_entity.type
_entity.pdbx_description
1 polymer ?
#
loop_
_entity_poly.entity_id
_entity_poly.type
_entity_poly.pdbx_seq_one_letter_code
_entity_poly.pdbx_strand_id
1 'polypeptide(L)'
;ALFLTHLAKSRQKISLLRASYPNYFISKNKITLTPEMDIDGLLAKIKQKYLKQPHSTIDGLKIEFDKEWVHLRRSNTEPIIRIYSEGNSETVANNLAKKFIEDIK
;
A
#
# COMPACT_ATOMS: atom_id res chain seq x y z
N ALA A 1 12.23 -24.57 11.34
CA ALA A 1 11.02 -24.09 10.63
C ALA A 1 10.14 -23.29 11.59
N LEU A 2 10.04 -21.96 11.44
CA LEU A 2 9.38 -21.09 12.43
C LEU A 2 7.85 -21.24 12.48
N PHE A 3 7.19 -21.26 11.32
CA PHE A 3 5.73 -21.36 11.23
C PHE A 3 5.19 -22.68 11.80
N LEU A 4 5.77 -23.81 11.39
CA LEU A 4 5.33 -25.14 11.83
C LEU A 4 5.52 -25.35 13.34
N THR A 5 6.62 -24.84 13.91
CA THR A 5 6.84 -24.87 15.35
C THR A 5 5.79 -24.03 16.09
N HIS A 6 5.44 -22.85 15.59
CA HIS A 6 4.40 -22.01 16.20
C HIS A 6 3.01 -22.66 16.10
N LEU A 7 2.65 -23.24 14.96
CA LEU A 7 1.40 -23.97 14.77
C LEU A 7 1.30 -25.21 15.68
N ALA A 8 2.39 -25.97 15.81
CA ALA A 8 2.44 -27.12 16.72
C ALA A 8 2.28 -26.69 18.19
N LYS A 9 2.88 -25.56 18.57
CA LYS A 9 2.76 -25.00 19.93
C LYS A 9 1.39 -24.38 20.21
N SER A 10 0.74 -23.78 19.21
CA SER A 10 -0.57 -23.14 19.37
C SER A 10 -1.70 -24.15 19.56
N ARG A 11 -1.52 -25.41 19.13
CA ARG A 11 -2.52 -26.50 19.21
C ARG A 11 -3.87 -26.14 18.59
N GLN A 12 -3.88 -25.21 17.63
CA GLN A 12 -5.08 -24.76 16.94
C GLN A 12 -5.06 -25.22 15.48
N LYS A 13 -6.25 -25.30 14.87
CA LYS A 13 -6.35 -25.39 13.41
C LYS A 13 -5.73 -24.13 12.81
N ILE A 14 -5.04 -24.28 11.68
CA ILE A 14 -4.41 -23.18 10.95
C ILE A 14 -5.40 -22.03 10.64
N SER A 15 -6.67 -22.36 10.36
CA SER A 15 -7.72 -21.36 10.13
C SER A 15 -8.03 -20.49 11.34
N LEU A 16 -8.02 -21.08 12.55
CA LEU A 16 -8.23 -20.35 13.81
C LEU A 16 -7.02 -19.48 14.14
N LEU A 17 -5.81 -20.01 13.94
CA LEU A 17 -4.59 -19.23 14.14
C LEU A 17 -4.51 -18.04 13.19
N ARG A 18 -4.94 -18.18 11.92
CA ARG A 18 -5.03 -17.05 11.00
C ARG A 18 -6.08 -16.03 11.46
N ALA A 19 -7.21 -16.50 11.97
CA ALA A 19 -8.32 -15.65 12.39
C ALA A 19 -8.03 -14.84 13.67
N SER A 20 -7.00 -15.17 14.44
CA SER A 20 -6.60 -14.40 15.62
C SER A 20 -5.84 -13.11 15.27
N TYR A 21 -5.31 -12.98 14.05
CA TYR A 21 -4.66 -11.77 13.58
C TYR A 21 -5.66 -10.76 13.03
N PRO A 22 -5.36 -9.45 13.09
CA PRO A 22 -6.19 -8.44 12.45
C PRO A 22 -6.35 -8.70 10.95
N ASN A 23 -7.56 -8.52 10.43
CA ASN A 23 -7.81 -8.59 8.99
C ASN A 23 -7.51 -7.23 8.37
N TYR A 24 -6.63 -7.24 7.37
CA TYR A 24 -6.36 -6.11 6.50
C TYR A 24 -6.54 -6.54 5.05
N PHE A 25 -6.95 -5.57 4.23
CA PHE A 25 -7.26 -5.79 2.83
C PHE A 25 -6.38 -4.87 1.99
N ILE A 26 -5.70 -5.47 1.00
CA ILE A 26 -4.77 -4.76 0.13
C ILE A 26 -5.39 -4.52 -1.24
N SER A 27 -5.41 -3.27 -1.70
CA SER A 27 -5.72 -2.91 -3.08
C SER A 27 -4.42 -2.74 -3.85
N LYS A 28 -4.33 -3.34 -5.05
CA LYS A 28 -3.15 -3.30 -5.90
C LYS A 28 -3.52 -2.73 -7.26
N ASN A 29 -3.08 -1.50 -7.52
CA ASN A 29 -3.35 -0.79 -8.76
C ASN A 29 -2.05 -0.41 -9.47
N LYS A 30 -2.16 -0.09 -10.76
CA LYS A 30 -1.04 0.37 -11.59
C LYS A 30 -1.47 1.50 -12.51
N ILE A 31 -0.57 2.45 -12.72
CA ILE A 31 -0.69 3.52 -13.71
C ILE A 31 0.45 3.35 -14.70
N THR A 32 0.13 3.30 -16.00
CA THR A 32 1.13 3.27 -17.06
C THR A 32 1.74 4.65 -17.20
N LEU A 33 3.07 4.71 -17.23
CA LEU A 33 3.81 5.95 -17.44
C LEU A 33 3.86 6.25 -18.93
N THR A 34 3.51 7.48 -19.29
CA THR A 34 3.89 8.04 -20.59
C THR A 34 5.26 8.73 -20.46
N PRO A 35 6.09 8.78 -21.52
CA PRO A 35 7.43 9.39 -21.46
C PRO A 35 7.45 10.86 -21.04
N GLU A 36 6.31 11.55 -21.18
CA GLU A 36 6.15 12.98 -20.90
C GLU A 36 5.74 13.27 -19.44
N MET A 37 5.41 12.24 -18.65
CA MET A 37 4.98 12.44 -17.26
C MET A 37 6.15 12.71 -16.33
N ASP A 38 6.13 13.86 -15.65
CA ASP A 38 7.05 14.20 -14.56
C ASP A 38 6.64 13.47 -13.27
N ILE A 39 7.19 12.27 -13.08
CA ILE A 39 6.93 11.41 -11.92
C ILE A 39 7.45 12.03 -10.63
N ASP A 40 8.63 12.64 -10.68
CA ASP A 40 9.27 13.18 -9.48
C ASP A 40 8.51 14.43 -8.99
N GLY A 41 8.07 15.29 -9.92
CA GLY A 41 7.18 16.40 -9.62
C GLY A 41 5.81 15.95 -9.10
N LEU A 42 5.25 14.87 -9.66
CA LEU A 42 4.00 14.29 -9.17
C LEU A 42 4.14 13.77 -7.73
N LEU A 43 5.18 12.99 -7.44
CA LEU A 43 5.43 12.49 -6.08
C LEU A 43 5.70 13.63 -5.11
N ALA A 44 6.40 14.68 -5.54
CA ALA A 44 6.61 15.88 -4.73
C ALA A 44 5.31 16.62 -4.41
N LYS A 45 4.40 16.78 -5.38
CA LYS A 45 3.06 17.37 -5.17
C LYS A 45 2.23 16.58 -4.15
N ILE A 46 2.21 15.26 -4.28
CA ILE A 46 1.49 14.39 -3.35
C ILE A 46 2.11 14.46 -1.95
N LYS A 47 3.44 14.40 -1.85
CA LYS A 47 4.15 14.57 -0.58
C LYS A 47 3.79 15.90 0.09
N GLN A 48 3.71 16.99 -0.67
CA GLN A 48 3.34 18.30 -0.15
C GLN A 48 1.86 18.35 0.29
N LYS A 49 0.95 17.76 -0.48
CA LYS A 49 -0.48 17.66 -0.14
C LYS A 49 -0.71 16.91 1.17
N TYR A 50 0.06 15.86 1.41
CA TYR A 50 -0.05 15.00 2.60
C TYR A 50 1.08 15.22 3.62
N LEU A 51 1.71 16.41 3.64
CA LEU A 51 2.89 16.70 4.49
C LEU A 51 2.63 16.50 5.99
N LYS A 52 1.37 16.68 6.43
CA LYS A 52 0.94 16.50 7.82
C LYS A 52 0.88 15.03 8.26
N GLN A 53 0.89 14.10 7.31
CA GLN A 53 0.83 12.67 7.60
C GLN A 53 2.25 12.10 7.73
N PRO A 54 2.43 11.06 8.58
CA PRO A 54 3.65 10.28 8.56
C PRO A 54 3.87 9.71 7.16
N HIS A 55 5.07 9.92 6.62
CA HIS A 55 5.42 9.47 5.29
C HIS A 55 6.88 9.03 5.20
N SER A 56 7.16 8.13 4.26
CA SER A 56 8.49 7.63 3.96
C SER A 56 8.78 7.73 2.47
N THR A 57 10.02 8.08 2.12
CA THR A 57 10.49 8.22 0.75
C THR A 57 11.58 7.21 0.37
N ILE A 58 11.72 6.10 1.11
CA ILE A 58 12.81 5.13 0.93
C ILE A 58 12.69 4.36 -0.40
N ASP A 59 11.47 3.97 -0.79
CA ASP A 59 11.19 3.18 -2.01
C ASP A 59 9.95 3.73 -2.71
N GLY A 60 10.03 4.96 -3.21
CA GLY A 60 8.84 5.74 -3.61
C GLY A 60 8.19 6.41 -2.40
N LEU A 61 6.93 6.85 -2.53
CA LEU A 61 6.22 7.61 -1.49
C LEU A 61 5.21 6.73 -0.76
N LYS A 62 5.48 6.42 0.52
CA LYS A 62 4.51 5.80 1.42
C LYS A 62 3.92 6.86 2.34
N ILE A 63 2.59 6.89 2.50
CA ILE A 63 1.86 7.78 3.40
C ILE A 63 0.97 6.93 4.31
N GLU A 64 0.97 7.24 5.60
CA GLU A 64 0.24 6.49 6.63
C GLU A 64 -0.94 7.32 7.17
N PHE A 65 -2.05 6.63 7.43
CA PHE A 65 -3.31 7.15 7.94
C PHE A 65 -3.77 6.23 9.09
N ASP A 66 -3.06 6.29 10.23
CA ASP A 66 -3.30 5.42 11.39
C ASP A 66 -3.23 3.92 11.04
N LYS A 67 -4.38 3.27 10.80
CA LYS A 67 -4.50 1.84 10.42
C LYS A 67 -4.47 1.58 8.92
N GLU A 68 -4.35 2.62 8.12
CA GLU A 68 -4.38 2.57 6.67
C GLU A 68 -3.09 3.16 6.12
N TRP A 69 -2.70 2.76 4.91
CA TRP A 69 -1.57 3.38 4.23
C TRP A 69 -1.73 3.27 2.73
N VAL A 70 -1.03 4.16 2.03
CA VAL A 70 -0.83 4.08 0.58
C VAL A 70 0.65 4.12 0.27
N HIS A 71 1.07 3.39 -0.76
CA HIS A 71 2.44 3.32 -1.23
C HIS A 71 2.47 3.45 -2.74
N LEU A 72 3.08 4.54 -3.19
CA LEU A 72 3.31 4.90 -4.58
C LEU A 72 4.75 4.55 -4.93
N ARG A 73 4.94 3.56 -5.79
CA ARG A 73 6.28 3.06 -6.13
C ARG A 73 6.46 2.97 -7.64
N ARG A 74 7.57 3.51 -8.15
CA ARG A 74 8.00 3.29 -9.53
C ARG A 74 8.44 1.84 -9.72
N SER A 75 8.00 1.19 -10.79
CA SER A 75 8.52 -0.13 -11.13
C SER A 75 9.96 -0.02 -11.64
N ASN A 76 10.82 -0.91 -11.14
CA ASN A 76 12.21 -1.00 -11.59
C ASN A 76 12.34 -1.64 -12.98
N THR A 77 11.37 -2.47 -13.39
CA THR A 77 11.45 -3.31 -14.60
C THR A 77 10.43 -2.93 -15.67
N GLU A 78 9.44 -2.10 -15.35
CA GLU A 78 8.33 -1.77 -16.24
C GLU A 78 8.05 -0.26 -16.17
N PRO A 79 7.58 0.41 -17.25
CA PRO A 79 7.22 1.82 -17.23
C PRO A 79 5.85 2.02 -16.56
N ILE A 80 5.74 1.68 -15.27
CA ILE A 80 4.52 1.84 -14.48
C ILE A 80 4.82 2.40 -13.08
N ILE A 81 3.83 3.06 -12.49
CA ILE A 81 3.74 3.32 -11.05
C ILE A 81 2.78 2.31 -10.45
N ARG A 82 3.23 1.59 -9.42
CA ARG A 82 2.40 0.72 -8.59
C ARG A 82 1.84 1.51 -7.42
N ILE A 83 0.55 1.29 -7.15
CA ILE A 83 -0.18 1.95 -6.07
C ILE A 83 -0.75 0.84 -5.21
N TYR A 84 -0.17 0.68 -4.03
CA TYR A 84 -0.66 -0.23 -3.02
C TYR A 84 -1.36 0.57 -1.95
N SER A 85 -2.53 0.13 -1.53
CA SER A 85 -3.16 0.66 -0.33
C SER A 85 -3.65 -0.49 0.52
N GLU A 86 -3.61 -0.31 1.83
CA GLU A 86 -4.11 -1.27 2.79
C GLU A 86 -5.06 -0.58 3.75
N GLY A 87 -6.11 -1.29 4.15
CA GLY A 87 -7.05 -0.80 5.14
C GLY A 87 -7.83 -1.91 5.81
N ASN A 88 -8.69 -1.52 6.74
CA ASN A 88 -9.52 -2.43 7.55
C ASN A 88 -10.64 -3.15 6.76
N SER A 89 -10.89 -2.73 5.52
CA SER A 89 -11.88 -3.31 4.61
C SER A 89 -11.46 -3.10 3.16
N GLU A 90 -11.96 -3.94 2.26
CA GLU A 90 -11.71 -3.81 0.83
C GLU A 90 -12.17 -2.45 0.28
N THR A 91 -13.34 -1.97 0.75
CA THR A 91 -13.90 -0.67 0.34
C THR A 91 -12.95 0.48 0.70
N VAL A 92 -12.44 0.49 1.92
CA VAL A 92 -11.48 1.52 2.39
C VAL A 92 -10.21 1.47 1.56
N ALA A 93 -9.60 0.29 1.41
CA ALA A 93 -8.37 0.15 0.63
C ALA A 93 -8.57 0.61 -0.83
N ASN A 94 -9.67 0.18 -1.47
CA ASN A 94 -9.99 0.55 -2.85
C ASN A 94 -10.29 2.04 -3.00
N ASN A 95 -11.02 2.66 -2.06
CA ASN A 95 -11.30 4.09 -2.10
C ASN A 95 -10.03 4.91 -1.89
N LEU A 96 -9.14 4.47 -0.99
CA LEU A 96 -7.84 5.11 -0.81
C LEU A 96 -7.01 5.04 -2.09
N ALA A 97 -6.90 3.87 -2.72
CA ALA A 97 -6.19 3.75 -4.00
C ALA A 97 -6.81 4.65 -5.09
N LYS A 98 -8.14 4.66 -5.24
CA LYS A 98 -8.84 5.48 -6.23
C LYS A 98 -8.58 6.97 -6.02
N LYS A 99 -8.68 7.45 -4.79
CA LYS A 99 -8.37 8.84 -4.44
C LYS A 99 -6.95 9.24 -4.86
N PHE A 100 -5.97 8.37 -4.62
CA PHE A 100 -4.60 8.63 -5.04
C PHE A 100 -4.40 8.53 -6.55
N ILE A 101 -5.11 7.64 -7.25
CA ILE A 101 -5.12 7.58 -8.72
C ILE A 101 -5.70 8.87 -9.31
N GLU A 102 -6.78 9.40 -8.72
CA GLU A 102 -7.39 10.67 -9.13
C GLU A 102 -6.49 11.87 -8.85
N ASP A 103 -5.79 11.89 -7.71
CA ASP A 103 -4.80 12.92 -7.37
C ASP A 103 -3.59 12.91 -8.33
N ILE A 104 -3.39 11.83 -9.09
CA ILE A 104 -2.27 11.65 -10.04
C ILE A 104 -2.64 12.03 -11.47
N LYS A 105 -3.92 11.91 -11.84
CA LYS A 105 -4.41 12.31 -13.17
C LYS A 105 -4.48 13.82 -13.28
#